data_AF-A0A7K4B2U9-F1
#
_entry.id   AF-A0A7K4B2U9-F1
#
_cell.length_a   1.000
_cell.length_b   1.000
_cell.length_c   1.000
_cell.angle_alpha   90.00
_cell.angle_beta   90.00
_cell.angle_gamma   90.00
#
_symmetry.space_group_name_H-M   'P 1'
#
loop_
_entity.id
_entity.type
_entity.pdbx_description
1 polymer ?
#
loop_
_entity_poly.entity_id
_entity_poly.type
_entity_poly.pdbx_seq_one_letter_code
_entity_poly.pdbx_strand_id
1 'polypeptide(L)' 'GEGLQVRIDKKQLSIVSPDNTGRIVDVFAGREYLFTATVNDSGEIHLAKNSTIAQEMLRRYNEGEPIRLKTV' A
#
# COMPACT_ATOMS: atom_id res chain seq x y z
N GLY A 1 -5.95 1.17 16.71
CA GLY A 1 -4.88 1.69 15.85
C GLY A 1 -4.78 0.74 14.69
N GLU A 2 -5.63 0.96 13.69
CA GLU A 2 -5.89 -0.04 12.66
C GLU A 2 -4.70 -0.12 11.72
N GLY A 3 -4.01 -1.26 11.79
CA GLY A 3 -2.96 -1.61 10.85
C GLY A 3 -3.57 -1.71 9.46
N LEU A 4 -2.98 -0.98 8.51
CA LEU A 4 -3.35 -1.06 7.11
C LEU A 4 -3.25 -2.52 6.64
N GLN A 5 -4.34 -3.06 6.08
CA GLN A 5 -4.34 -4.45 5.62
C GLN A 5 -3.64 -4.54 4.26
N VAL A 6 -2.55 -5.30 4.23
CA VAL A 6 -1.84 -5.65 3.00
C VAL A 6 -2.20 -7.09 2.64
N ARG A 7 -2.74 -7.31 1.45
CA ARG A 7 -3.05 -8.62 0.89
C ARG A 7 -2.03 -8.95 -0.19
N ILE A 8 -1.49 -10.16 -0.14
CA ILE A 8 -0.50 -10.61 -1.12
C ILE A 8 -1.06 -11.83 -1.83
N ASP A 9 -1.29 -11.69 -3.13
CA ASP A 9 -1.68 -12.79 -4.01
C ASP A 9 -0.44 -13.32 -4.78
N LYS A 10 -0.63 -14.35 -5.60
CA LYS A 10 0.41 -14.91 -6.47
C LYS A 10 1.00 -13.86 -7.42
N LYS A 11 0.16 -12.96 -7.98
CA LYS A 11 0.60 -11.99 -9.00
C LYS A 11 0.60 -10.52 -8.54
N GLN A 12 -0.16 -10.19 -7.51
CA GLN A 12 -0.38 -8.81 -7.09
C GLN A 12 -0.26 -8.64 -5.58
N LEU A 13 0.07 -7.41 -5.19
CA LEU A 13 -0.04 -6.92 -3.82
C LEU A 13 -1.17 -5.89 -3.80
N SER A 14 -2.08 -6.02 -2.85
CA SER A 14 -3.23 -5.14 -2.69
C SER A 14 -3.20 -4.50 -1.31
N ILE A 15 -3.30 -3.17 -1.28
CA ILE A 15 -3.41 -2.39 -0.03
C ILE A 15 -4.87 -2.01 0.14
N VAL A 16 -5.47 -2.39 1.27
CA VAL A 16 -6.90 -2.15 1.54
C VAL A 16 -7.08 -0.86 2.33
N SER A 17 -7.85 0.07 1.78
CA SER A 17 -8.14 1.40 2.34
C SER A 17 -9.51 1.92 1.87
N PRO A 18 -10.62 1.30 2.33
CA PRO A 18 -11.97 1.65 1.89
C PRO A 18 -12.34 3.11 2.19
N ASP A 19 -11.79 3.70 3.27
CA ASP A 19 -12.04 5.09 3.64
C ASP A 19 -11.47 6.11 2.64
N ASN A 20 -10.55 5.68 1.77
CA ASN A 20 -9.88 6.52 0.79
C ASN A 20 -10.31 6.23 -0.65
N THR A 21 -11.39 5.46 -0.85
CA THR A 21 -11.93 5.11 -2.17
C THR A 21 -12.04 6.33 -3.10
N GLY A 22 -11.49 6.23 -4.31
CA GLY A 22 -11.49 7.30 -5.31
C GLY A 22 -10.53 8.46 -5.01
N ARG A 23 -9.73 8.39 -3.94
CA ARG A 23 -8.77 9.43 -3.56
C ARG A 23 -7.35 9.06 -3.94
N ILE A 24 -6.55 10.09 -4.14
CA ILE A 24 -5.10 9.98 -4.27
C ILE A 24 -4.53 9.95 -2.84
N VAL A 25 -3.61 9.01 -2.60
CA VAL A 25 -2.93 8.86 -1.32
C VAL A 25 -1.43 8.64 -1.54
N ASP A 26 -0.63 9.18 -0.63
CA ASP A 26 0.79 8.89 -0.50
C ASP A 26 0.98 7.67 0.42
N VAL A 27 1.82 6.73 -0.02
CA VAL A 27 2.13 5.48 0.67
C VAL A 27 3.50 5.59 1.31
N PHE A 28 3.57 5.25 2.60
CA PHE A 28 4.79 5.30 3.41
C PHE A 28 5.08 3.94 4.06
N ALA A 29 6.36 3.61 4.19
CA ALA A 29 6.86 2.57 5.10
C ALA A 29 7.59 3.24 6.27
N GLY A 30 7.03 3.11 7.47
CA GLY A 30 7.51 3.82 8.65
C GLY A 30 7.40 5.35 8.48
N ARG A 31 8.54 5.99 8.22
CA ARG A 31 8.66 7.45 7.98
C ARG A 31 9.05 7.77 6.53
N GLU A 32 9.37 6.78 5.73
CA GLU A 32 9.85 6.96 4.36
C GLU A 32 8.69 6.91 3.38
N TYR A 33 8.68 7.87 2.47
CA TYR A 33 7.75 7.90 1.34
C TYR A 33 8.16 6.86 0.32
N LEU A 34 7.20 6.07 -0.18
CA LEU A 34 7.41 5.09 -1.23
C LEU A 34 6.89 5.59 -2.58
N PHE A 35 5.59 5.90 -2.66
CA PHE A 35 4.92 6.31 -3.90
C PHE A 35 3.54 6.92 -3.63
N THR A 36 2.99 7.62 -4.64
CA THR A 36 1.60 8.08 -4.67
C THR A 36 0.77 7.12 -5.50
N ALA A 37 -0.43 6.77 -5.04
CA ALA A 37 -1.37 5.96 -5.79
C ALA A 37 -2.81 6.43 -5.60
N THR A 38 -3.66 6.08 -6.57
CA THR A 38 -5.11 6.28 -6.45
C THR A 38 -5.74 5.01 -5.91
N VAL A 39 -6.58 5.16 -4.89
CA VAL A 39 -7.39 4.06 -4.37
C VAL A 39 -8.55 3.83 -5.33
N ASN A 40 -8.71 2.61 -5.81
CA ASN A 40 -9.78 2.26 -6.74
C ASN A 40 -11.16 2.26 -6.07
N ASP A 41 -12.22 2.05 -6.85
CA ASP A 41 -13.61 2.03 -6.38
C ASP A 41 -13.93 0.90 -5.38
N SER A 42 -13.09 -0.14 -5.34
CA SER A 42 -13.19 -1.22 -4.35
C SER A 42 -12.49 -0.89 -3.04
N GLY A 43 -11.91 0.30 -2.91
CA GLY A 43 -11.16 0.69 -1.71
C GLY A 43 -9.78 0.04 -1.64
N GLU A 44 -9.17 -0.31 -2.77
CA GLU A 44 -7.88 -0.98 -2.82
C GLU A 44 -6.87 -0.27 -3.74
N ILE A 45 -5.59 -0.42 -3.43
CA ILE A 45 -4.47 -0.06 -4.32
C ILE A 45 -3.83 -1.36 -4.80
N HIS A 46 -3.72 -1.56 -6.11
CA HIS A 46 -3.13 -2.77 -6.69
C HIS A 46 -1.75 -2.49 -7.24
N LEU A 47 -0.79 -3.32 -6.85
CA LEU A 47 0.59 -3.29 -7.32
C LEU A 47 0.93 -4.63 -7.94
N ALA A 48 1.63 -4.61 -9.08
CA ALA A 48 2.21 -5.82 -9.63
C ALA A 48 3.32 -6.30 -8.68
N LYS A 49 3.24 -7.56 -8.22
CA LYS A 49 4.16 -8.10 -7.20
C LYS A 49 5.63 -8.08 -7.64
N ASN A 50 5.88 -8.16 -8.94
CA ASN A 50 7.20 -8.11 -9.55
C ASN A 50 7.73 -6.67 -9.77
N SER A 51 6.93 -5.63 -9.50
CA SER A 51 7.42 -4.26 -9.55
C SER A 51 8.41 -4.00 -8.42
N THR A 52 9.44 -3.20 -8.68
CA THR A 52 10.45 -2.81 -7.69
C THR A 52 9.81 -2.20 -6.45
N ILE A 53 8.77 -1.38 -6.62
CA ILE A 53 8.01 -0.76 -5.52
C ILE A 53 7.30 -1.81 -4.66
N ALA A 54 6.63 -2.79 -5.27
CA ALA A 54 5.97 -3.86 -4.51
C ALA A 54 6.97 -4.73 -3.74
N GLN A 55 8.14 -5.01 -4.34
CA GLN A 55 9.19 -5.78 -3.68
C GLN A 55 9.78 -5.04 -2.49
N GLU A 56 10.06 -3.74 -2.62
CA GLU A 56 10.56 -2.92 -1.52
C GLU A 56 9.51 -2.81 -0.41
N MET A 57 8.26 -2.51 -0.75
CA MET A 57 7.15 -2.47 0.21
C MET A 57 7.01 -3.80 0.97
N LEU A 58 7.04 -4.93 0.24
CA LEU A 58 6.93 -6.26 0.83
C LEU A 58 8.10 -6.54 1.78
N ARG A 59 9.32 -6.15 1.41
CA ARG A 59 10.50 -6.27 2.25
C ARG A 59 10.32 -5.50 3.57
N ARG A 60 9.98 -4.20 3.51
CA ARG A 60 9.75 -3.37 4.69
C ARG A 60 8.63 -3.93 5.59
N TYR A 61 7.53 -4.39 4.96
CA TYR A 61 6.43 -5.03 5.68
C TYR A 61 6.88 -6.30 6.41
N ASN A 62 7.69 -7.15 5.76
CA ASN A 62 8.25 -8.36 6.39
C ASN A 62 9.29 -8.05 7.47
N GLU A 63 9.99 -6.91 7.38
CA GLU A 63 10.90 -6.38 8.41
C GLU A 63 10.13 -5.76 9.60
N GLY A 64 8.80 -5.72 9.55
CA GLY A 64 7.94 -5.20 10.61
C GLY A 64 7.71 -3.68 10.56
N GLU A 65 8.11 -3.03 9.47
CA GLU A 65 7.81 -1.61 9.30
C GLU A 65 6.32 -1.37 9.01
N PRO A 66 5.69 -0.42 9.71
CA PRO A 66 4.27 -0.14 9.50
C PRO A 66 4.06 0.59 8.18
N ILE A 67 3.15 0.08 7.35
CA ILE A 67 2.70 0.78 6.15
C ILE A 67 1.62 1.78 6.52
N ARG A 68 1.75 3.02 6.02
CA ARG A 68 0.83 4.13 6.30
C ARG A 68 0.39 4.78 5.00
N LEU A 69 -0.85 5.25 4.99
CA LEU A 69 -1.40 6.06 3.91
C LEU A 69 -1.65 7.47 4.42
N LYS A 70 -1.43 8.47 3.55
CA LYS A 70 -1.80 9.85 3.80
C LYS A 70 -2.52 10.39 2.57
N THR A 71 -3.74 10.86 2.73
CA THR A 71 -4.46 11.56 1.66
C THR A 71 -3.74 12.87 1.34
N VAL A 72 -3.65 13.21 0.05
CA VAL A 72 -3.07 14.47 -0.42
C VAL A 72 -4.02 15.64 -0.19
#